data_AF-A0A366D5D0-F1
#
_entry.id   AF-A0A366D5D0-F1
#
_cell.length_a   1.000
_cell.length_b   1.000
_cell.length_c   1.000
_cell.angle_alpha   90.00
_cell.angle_beta   90.00
_cell.angle_gamma   90.00
#
_symmetry.space_group_name_H-M   'P 1'
#
loop_
_entity.id
_entity.type
_entity.pdbx_description
1 polymer ?
#
loop_
_entity_poly.entity_id
_entity_poly.type
_entity_poly.pdbx_seq_one_letter_code
_entity_poly.pdbx_strand_id
1 'polypeptide(L)'
;MGGPTSTPDGAEMSPSADVPTPRVDPSAPRTEGTEPELLYPDATGHFARTVVQAPRPVWVRLDAVLIRDPGAPCHVNGAGLDMRGERPGWLSHWVPSVDGWWMGRVTYSIAYADGRRDPLVLADQLVPAYALRPRRAAASPRRGRRPTP
;
A
#
# COMPACT_ATOMS: atom_id res chain seq x y z
N MET A 1 -28.55 -33.71 -54.75
CA MET A 1 -27.10 -33.46 -54.64
C MET A 1 -26.93 -32.44 -53.53
N GLY A 2 -26.19 -32.79 -52.49
CA GLY A 2 -26.22 -32.15 -51.18
C GLY A 2 -25.54 -30.78 -51.15
N GLY A 3 -25.86 -30.00 -50.11
CA GLY A 3 -24.88 -29.06 -49.54
C GLY A 3 -23.70 -29.84 -48.92
N PRO A 4 -22.60 -29.19 -48.50
CA PRO A 4 -22.68 -28.26 -47.37
C PRO A 4 -21.78 -27.00 -47.43
N THR A 5 -22.18 -26.01 -46.64
CA THR A 5 -21.39 -25.17 -45.70
C THR A 5 -20.03 -24.58 -46.12
N SER A 6 -19.96 -23.24 -46.16
CA SER A 6 -18.88 -22.45 -45.56
C SER A 6 -19.30 -20.98 -45.36
N THR A 7 -19.20 -20.53 -44.10
CA THR A 7 -19.26 -19.15 -43.60
C THR A 7 -17.96 -18.94 -42.81
N PRO A 8 -17.45 -17.72 -42.55
CA PRO A 8 -17.20 -16.55 -43.39
C PRO A 8 -15.68 -16.19 -43.41
N ASP A 9 -15.24 -15.24 -44.24
CA ASP A 9 -13.90 -14.63 -44.09
C ASP A 9 -14.04 -13.11 -43.85
N GLY A 10 -13.37 -12.65 -42.79
CA GLY A 10 -12.91 -11.28 -42.57
C GLY A 10 -13.93 -10.14 -42.57
N ALA A 11 -14.87 -10.11 -41.62
CA ALA A 11 -15.39 -8.81 -41.18
C ALA A 11 -14.32 -8.15 -40.28
N GLU A 12 -13.68 -7.09 -40.79
CA GLU A 12 -12.85 -6.18 -40.00
C GLU A 12 -13.68 -5.62 -38.83
N MET A 13 -13.49 -6.21 -37.65
CA MET A 13 -13.90 -5.62 -36.39
C MET A 13 -12.99 -4.44 -36.11
N SER A 14 -13.49 -3.25 -36.44
CA SER A 14 -12.99 -2.00 -35.87
C SER A 14 -13.05 -2.11 -34.34
N PRO A 15 -11.93 -1.94 -33.60
CA PRO A 15 -12.01 -1.84 -32.15
C PRO A 15 -12.54 -0.46 -31.79
N SER A 16 -13.86 -0.36 -31.61
CA SER A 16 -14.54 0.77 -31.02
C SER A 16 -14.66 0.53 -29.51
N ALA A 17 -13.78 1.15 -28.73
CA ALA A 17 -14.10 1.89 -27.51
C ALA A 17 -12.79 2.23 -26.81
N ASP A 18 -12.50 3.53 -26.82
CA ASP A 18 -11.64 4.23 -25.88
C ASP A 18 -11.87 3.69 -24.45
N VAL A 19 -10.99 2.80 -23.98
CA VAL A 19 -10.97 2.40 -22.58
C VAL A 19 -10.38 3.59 -21.84
N PRO A 20 -11.12 4.27 -20.96
CA PRO A 20 -10.55 5.36 -20.21
C PRO A 20 -9.45 4.75 -19.33
N THR A 21 -8.20 4.98 -19.71
CA THR A 21 -7.07 4.68 -18.83
C THR A 21 -7.36 5.43 -17.54
N PRO A 22 -7.36 4.78 -16.37
CA PRO A 22 -7.53 5.50 -15.12
C PRO A 22 -6.47 6.58 -15.09
N ARG A 23 -6.90 7.85 -15.18
CA ARG A 23 -6.01 9.00 -15.05
C ARG A 23 -5.47 8.92 -13.64
N VAL A 24 -4.26 8.38 -13.51
CA VAL A 24 -3.45 8.56 -12.31
C VAL A 24 -3.09 10.05 -12.32
N ASP A 25 -3.99 10.91 -11.81
CA ASP A 25 -3.66 11.56 -10.55
C ASP A 25 -2.22 12.07 -10.35
N PRO A 26 -1.45 12.70 -11.28
CA PRO A 26 -0.03 12.94 -11.00
C PRO A 26 0.14 13.97 -9.88
N SER A 27 -0.95 14.65 -9.50
CA SER A 27 -1.03 15.59 -8.38
C SER A 27 -1.55 14.99 -7.07
N ALA A 28 -1.96 13.71 -7.04
CA ALA A 28 -2.19 13.04 -5.77
C ALA A 28 -0.86 13.08 -5.02
N PRO A 29 -0.77 13.71 -3.84
CA PRO A 29 0.50 13.97 -3.19
C PRO A 29 1.21 12.62 -3.02
N ARG A 30 2.34 12.46 -3.72
CA ARG A 30 3.23 11.34 -3.49
C ARG A 30 3.50 11.30 -2.00
N THR A 31 3.49 10.10 -1.46
CA THR A 31 3.52 9.81 -0.03
C THR A 31 4.91 10.05 0.56
N GLU A 32 5.51 11.18 0.22
CA GLU A 32 6.83 11.62 0.62
C GLU A 32 6.82 11.99 2.12
N GLY A 33 7.92 11.70 2.83
CA GLY A 33 8.12 12.15 4.22
C GLY A 33 8.04 11.08 5.32
N THR A 34 7.84 9.80 4.98
CA THR A 34 8.11 8.69 5.93
C THR A 34 9.49 8.07 5.74
N GLU A 35 10.01 8.12 4.52
CA GLU A 35 11.30 7.55 4.10
C GLU A 35 12.47 8.02 4.99
N PRO A 36 13.48 7.16 5.21
CA PRO A 36 14.65 7.55 5.97
C PRO A 36 15.52 8.53 5.17
N GLU A 37 16.21 9.41 5.89
CA GLU A 37 17.32 10.17 5.31
C GLU A 37 18.40 9.19 4.84
N LEU A 38 18.85 9.35 3.60
CA LEU A 38 19.89 8.52 3.01
C LEU A 38 21.21 8.81 3.72
N LEU A 39 21.66 7.88 4.56
CA LEU A 39 23.02 7.90 5.08
C LEU A 39 23.98 7.48 3.95
N TYR A 40 25.03 8.29 3.73
CA TYR A 40 26.00 8.19 2.63
C TYR A 40 26.36 6.74 2.24
N PRO A 41 26.58 6.47 0.94
CA PRO A 41 26.84 5.12 0.48
C PRO A 41 28.12 4.54 1.09
N ASP A 42 28.13 3.22 1.27
CA ASP A 42 29.33 2.46 1.62
C ASP A 42 30.38 2.53 0.49
N ALA A 43 31.54 1.89 0.72
CA ALA A 43 32.66 1.89 -0.23
C ALA A 43 32.31 1.31 -1.63
N THR A 44 31.13 0.70 -1.80
CA THR A 44 30.63 0.10 -3.05
C THR A 44 29.56 0.98 -3.72
N GLY A 45 29.19 2.12 -3.13
CA GLY A 45 28.12 2.98 -3.65
C GLY A 45 26.72 2.59 -3.17
N HIS A 46 26.59 1.71 -2.17
CA HIS A 46 25.29 1.25 -1.67
C HIS A 46 24.86 1.99 -0.40
N PHE A 47 23.61 2.42 -0.34
CA PHE A 47 22.98 3.02 0.85
C PHE A 47 22.57 1.94 1.86
N ALA A 48 23.53 1.20 2.43
CA ALA A 48 23.24 -0.01 3.19
C ALA A 48 23.32 0.20 4.71
N ARG A 49 22.22 0.64 5.32
CA ARG A 49 21.88 0.19 6.68
C ARG A 49 20.37 0.23 6.89
N THR A 50 19.81 -0.84 7.45
CA THR A 50 18.47 -0.82 8.07
C THR A 50 18.42 0.35 9.04
N VAL A 51 17.60 1.36 8.73
CA VAL A 51 17.45 2.52 9.59
C VAL A 51 16.44 2.15 10.68
N VAL A 52 16.95 1.71 11.81
CA VAL A 52 16.17 1.47 13.03
C VAL A 52 15.82 2.84 13.64
N GLN A 53 14.56 3.23 13.52
CA GLN A 53 14.01 4.41 14.21
C GLN A 53 13.17 3.93 15.41
N ALA A 54 12.93 4.81 16.38
CA ALA A 54 11.89 4.54 17.37
C ALA A 54 10.55 4.27 16.64
N PRO A 55 9.71 3.32 17.09
CA PRO A 55 8.48 2.99 16.38
C PRO A 55 7.60 4.22 16.11
N ARG A 56 7.27 4.45 14.84
CA ARG A 56 6.49 5.61 14.41
C ARG A 56 5.06 5.20 14.06
N PRO A 57 4.04 5.93 14.54
CA PRO A 57 2.67 5.70 14.09
C PRO A 57 2.54 6.10 12.61
N VAL A 58 1.93 5.21 11.82
CA VAL A 58 1.67 5.42 10.39
C VAL A 58 0.23 5.07 10.04
N TRP A 59 -0.24 5.56 8.90
CA TRP A 59 -1.39 5.02 8.18
C TRP A 59 -0.87 4.12 7.06
N VAL A 60 -1.47 2.94 6.92
CA VAL A 60 -1.21 1.96 5.85
C VAL A 60 -2.33 2.07 4.82
N ARG A 61 -1.99 2.46 3.59
CA ARG A 61 -2.91 2.56 2.45
C ARG A 61 -3.16 1.19 1.84
N LEU A 62 -4.32 0.59 2.12
CA LEU A 62 -4.62 -0.77 1.66
C LEU A 62 -4.83 -0.85 0.14
N ASP A 63 -5.25 0.26 -0.49
CA ASP A 63 -5.37 0.42 -1.94
C ASP A 63 -4.02 0.38 -2.66
N ALA A 64 -2.94 0.81 -1.98
CA ALA A 64 -1.59 0.81 -2.52
C ALA A 64 -0.82 -0.50 -2.23
N VAL A 65 -1.25 -1.27 -1.21
CA VAL A 65 -0.68 -2.58 -0.87
C VAL A 65 -1.28 -3.68 -1.73
N LEU A 66 -2.60 -3.68 -1.91
CA LEU A 66 -3.29 -4.65 -2.74
C LEU A 66 -3.55 -4.05 -4.13
N ILE A 67 -2.55 -4.13 -5.00
CA ILE A 67 -2.72 -3.79 -6.42
C ILE A 67 -3.53 -4.90 -7.07
N ARG A 68 -4.72 -4.59 -7.57
CA ARG A 68 -5.55 -5.54 -8.31
C ARG A 68 -5.06 -5.63 -9.74
N ASP A 69 -4.89 -6.85 -10.22
CA ASP A 69 -4.79 -7.11 -11.66
C ASP A 69 -6.17 -6.82 -12.30
N PRO A 70 -6.27 -5.84 -13.22
CA PRO A 70 -7.53 -5.52 -13.88
C PRO A 70 -8.13 -6.68 -14.67
N GLY A 71 -7.30 -7.64 -15.11
CA GLY A 71 -7.74 -8.82 -15.87
C GLY A 71 -8.14 -10.01 -15.00
N ALA A 72 -7.84 -9.98 -13.71
CA ALA A 72 -8.12 -11.10 -12.81
C ALA A 72 -9.61 -11.13 -12.39
N PRO A 73 -10.26 -12.31 -12.40
CA PRO A 73 -11.61 -12.44 -11.84
C PRO A 73 -11.67 -11.96 -10.39
N CYS A 74 -12.63 -11.09 -10.10
CA CYS A 74 -12.88 -10.59 -8.75
C CYS A 74 -14.22 -11.10 -8.25
N HIS A 75 -14.20 -11.82 -7.12
CA HIS A 75 -15.40 -12.26 -6.43
C HIS A 75 -15.62 -11.42 -5.18
N VAL A 76 -16.87 -11.00 -4.96
CA VAL A 76 -17.26 -10.38 -3.69
C VAL A 76 -17.41 -11.47 -2.65
N ASN A 77 -16.63 -11.40 -1.57
CA ASN A 77 -16.76 -12.26 -0.40
C ASN A 77 -17.16 -11.39 0.80
N GLY A 78 -18.40 -11.53 1.27
CA GLY A 78 -18.91 -10.77 2.42
C GLY A 78 -18.18 -11.03 3.74
N ALA A 79 -17.51 -12.18 3.87
CA ALA A 79 -16.70 -12.53 5.03
C ALA A 79 -15.19 -12.22 4.83
N GLY A 80 -14.82 -11.55 3.74
CA GLY A 80 -13.45 -11.18 3.45
C GLY A 80 -12.93 -10.01 4.29
N LEU A 81 -11.66 -9.68 4.11
CA LEU A 81 -11.05 -8.48 4.71
C LEU A 81 -11.57 -7.21 4.04
N ASP A 82 -11.83 -6.17 4.83
CA ASP A 82 -12.13 -4.84 4.32
C ASP A 82 -10.84 -4.12 3.92
N MET A 83 -10.44 -4.37 2.67
CA MET A 83 -9.23 -3.84 2.03
C MET A 83 -9.37 -2.38 1.54
N ARG A 84 -10.35 -1.64 2.05
CA ARG A 84 -10.62 -0.25 1.65
C ARG A 84 -9.94 0.74 2.60
N GLY A 85 -9.57 1.89 2.06
CA GLY A 85 -9.05 3.03 2.83
C GLY A 85 -7.73 2.72 3.54
N GLU A 86 -7.60 3.24 4.76
CA GLU A 86 -6.35 3.16 5.51
C GLU A 86 -6.51 2.51 6.87
N ARG A 87 -5.43 1.88 7.33
CA ARG A 87 -5.36 1.26 8.65
C ARG A 87 -4.24 1.85 9.50
N PRO A 88 -4.49 2.07 10.79
CA PRO A 88 -3.45 2.51 11.71
C PRO A 88 -2.39 1.41 11.86
N GLY A 89 -1.13 1.78 11.72
CA GLY A 89 0.01 0.88 11.91
C GLY A 89 1.11 1.49 12.78
N TRP A 90 2.10 0.65 13.05
CA TRP A 90 3.34 0.96 13.74
C TRP A 90 4.52 0.54 12.89
N LEU A 91 5.28 1.51 12.40
CA LEU A 91 6.51 1.32 11.63
C LEU A 91 7.69 1.15 12.58
N SER A 92 8.45 0.07 12.43
CA SER A 92 9.60 -0.24 13.28
C SER A 92 10.95 0.14 12.67
N HIS A 93 11.17 -0.15 11.38
CA HIS A 93 12.38 0.25 10.66
C HIS A 93 12.16 0.20 9.16
N TRP A 94 13.09 0.82 8.44
CA TRP A 94 13.17 0.82 6.99
C TRP A 94 14.17 -0.22 6.49
N VAL A 95 13.76 -0.96 5.46
CA VAL A 95 14.55 -1.97 4.76
C VAL A 95 14.71 -1.51 3.31
N PRO A 96 15.95 -1.31 2.81
CA PRO A 96 16.17 -0.97 1.41
C PRO A 96 16.02 -2.22 0.53
N SER A 97 15.51 -2.05 -0.69
CA SER A 97 15.53 -3.07 -1.73
C SER A 97 16.70 -2.85 -2.70
N VAL A 98 17.04 -3.89 -3.47
CA VAL A 98 18.11 -3.82 -4.48
C VAL A 98 17.81 -2.80 -5.58
N ASP A 99 16.53 -2.61 -5.91
CA ASP A 99 16.09 -1.67 -6.94
C ASP A 99 15.94 -0.23 -6.42
N GLY A 100 16.42 0.04 -5.20
CA GLY A 100 16.42 1.38 -4.60
C GLY A 100 15.09 1.79 -3.95
N TRP A 101 14.14 0.88 -3.78
CA TRP A 101 12.91 1.15 -3.04
C TRP A 101 13.10 0.99 -1.53
N TRP A 102 12.33 1.74 -0.74
CA TRP A 102 12.27 1.56 0.70
C TRP A 102 11.01 0.80 1.12
N MET A 103 11.18 -0.18 2.00
CA MET A 103 10.13 -0.98 2.60
C MET A 103 10.07 -0.71 4.10
N GLY A 104 8.91 -0.29 4.60
CA GLY A 104 8.69 -0.15 6.03
C GLY A 104 8.27 -1.49 6.63
N ARG A 105 8.93 -1.93 7.70
CA ARG A 105 8.44 -3.08 8.49
C ARG A 105 7.37 -2.58 9.47
N VAL A 106 6.12 -2.94 9.21
CA VAL A 106 4.93 -2.40 9.89
C VAL A 106 4.06 -3.49 10.49
N THR A 107 3.60 -3.24 11.71
CA THR A 107 2.51 -4.01 12.34
C THR A 107 1.21 -3.21 12.30
N TYR A 108 0.13 -3.78 11.78
CA TYR A 108 -1.18 -3.13 11.63
C TYR A 108 -2.33 -4.14 11.65
N SER A 109 -3.58 -3.66 11.70
CA SER A 109 -4.77 -4.51 11.73
C SER A 109 -5.78 -4.18 10.62
N ILE A 110 -6.46 -5.21 10.12
CA ILE A 110 -7.51 -5.09 9.10
C ILE A 110 -8.81 -5.71 9.63
N ALA A 111 -9.92 -4.98 9.50
CA ALA A 111 -11.23 -5.48 9.88
C ALA A 111 -11.78 -6.46 8.82
N TYR A 112 -12.62 -7.39 9.26
CA TYR A 112 -13.44 -8.18 8.35
C TYR A 112 -14.67 -7.38 7.91
N ALA A 113 -15.10 -7.57 6.66
CA ALA A 113 -16.26 -6.88 6.08
C ALA A 113 -17.60 -7.33 6.71
N ASP A 114 -17.65 -8.50 7.33
CA ASP A 114 -18.83 -9.04 8.03
C ASP A 114 -18.99 -8.51 9.47
N GLY A 115 -18.14 -7.59 9.91
CA GLY A 115 -18.28 -6.91 11.20
C GLY A 115 -17.83 -7.74 12.41
N ARG A 116 -17.08 -8.82 12.20
CA ARG A 116 -16.42 -9.56 13.31
C ARG A 116 -15.62 -8.61 14.18
N ARG A 117 -15.71 -8.80 15.51
CA ARG A 117 -15.08 -7.93 16.51
C ARG A 117 -13.55 -7.97 16.45
N ASP A 118 -12.99 -9.16 16.24
CA ASP A 118 -11.56 -9.35 16.25
C ASP A 118 -10.98 -9.10 14.85
N PRO A 119 -10.16 -8.07 14.66
CA PRO A 119 -9.53 -7.82 13.38
C PRO A 119 -8.38 -8.80 13.14
N LEU A 120 -7.99 -8.99 11.87
CA LEU A 120 -6.75 -9.67 11.54
C LEU A 120 -5.57 -8.76 11.88
N VAL A 121 -4.67 -9.22 12.76
CA VAL A 121 -3.41 -8.54 13.07
C VAL A 121 -2.31 -9.07 12.17
N LEU A 122 -1.69 -8.16 11.41
CA LEU A 122 -0.57 -8.44 10.55
C LEU A 122 0.69 -7.89 11.21
N ALA A 123 1.53 -8.78 11.71
CA ALA A 123 2.79 -8.43 12.34
C ALA A 123 3.91 -8.33 11.29
N ASP A 124 4.80 -7.34 11.47
CA ASP A 124 6.09 -7.25 10.79
C ASP A 124 6.03 -7.33 9.25
N GLN A 125 4.96 -6.83 8.65
CA GLN A 125 4.79 -6.84 7.20
C GLN A 125 5.71 -5.81 6.55
N LEU A 126 6.31 -6.17 5.42
CA LEU A 126 6.99 -5.21 4.57
C LEU A 126 5.96 -4.48 3.72
N VAL A 127 5.88 -3.17 3.92
CA VAL A 127 4.96 -2.28 3.20
C VAL A 127 5.79 -1.27 2.42
N PRO A 128 5.56 -1.08 1.11
CA PRO A 128 6.27 -0.07 0.34
C PRO A 128 6.11 1.33 0.93
N ALA A 129 7.17 2.15 0.90
CA ALA A 129 7.13 3.50 1.47
C ALA A 129 5.97 4.35 0.94
N TYR A 130 5.66 4.25 -0.36
CA TYR A 130 4.55 4.97 -0.98
C TYR A 130 3.16 4.57 -0.43
N ALA A 131 3.04 3.44 0.25
CA ALA A 131 1.80 2.99 0.88
C ALA A 131 1.71 3.41 2.36
N LEU A 132 2.71 4.13 2.89
CA LEU A 132 2.77 4.57 4.29
C LEU A 132 2.65 6.09 4.41
N ARG A 133 1.74 6.58 5.25
CA ARG A 133 1.64 8.01 5.63
C ARG A 133 1.98 8.22 7.09
N PRO A 134 2.61 9.35 7.47
CA PRO A 134 2.77 9.67 8.87
C PRO A 134 1.40 9.80 9.53
N ARG A 135 1.19 9.11 10.65
CA ARG A 135 0.03 9.32 11.50
C ARG A 135 0.47 10.16 12.67
N ARG A 136 -0.09 11.36 12.84
CA ARG A 136 0.27 12.21 13.98
C ARG A 136 0.02 11.43 15.27
N ALA A 137 1.08 11.20 16.05
CA ALA A 137 0.91 10.72 17.40
C ALA A 137 0.03 11.74 18.12
N ALA A 138 -1.07 11.30 18.74
CA ALA A 138 -1.79 12.16 19.67
C ALA A 138 -0.74 12.67 20.66
N ALA A 139 -0.54 13.99 20.71
CA ALA A 139 0.49 14.58 21.55
C ALA A 139 0.30 14.03 22.97
N SER A 140 1.27 13.27 23.48
CA SER A 140 1.22 12.84 24.87
C SER A 140 1.12 14.11 25.72
N PRO A 141 0.16 14.21 26.66
CA PRO A 141 0.12 15.36 27.55
C PRO A 141 1.48 15.42 28.26
N ARG A 142 2.17 16.56 28.13
CA ARG A 142 3.44 16.80 28.81
C ARG A 142 3.25 16.53 30.30
N ARG A 143 3.85 15.45 30.79
CA ARG A 143 3.87 15.13 32.21
C ARG A 143 4.77 16.18 32.88
N GLY A 144 4.17 17.14 33.56
CA GLY A 144 4.87 17.98 34.54
C GLY A 144 4.66 19.49 34.39
N ARG A 145 3.76 20.03 35.21
CA ARG A 145 4.10 21.20 36.02
C ARG A 145 3.39 21.05 37.36
N ARG A 146 4.12 20.63 38.39
CA ARG A 146 3.66 20.69 39.77
C ARG A 146 3.68 22.17 40.17
N PRO A 147 2.57 22.79 40.58
CA PRO A 147 2.63 24.10 41.21
C PRO A 147 3.11 23.89 42.66
N THR A 148 4.27 24.42 42.99
CA THR A 148 4.71 24.60 44.38
C THR A 148 4.07 25.88 44.92
N PRO A 149 3.32 25.85 46.03
CA PRO A 149 3.22 26.99 46.92
C PRO A 149 4.51 27.14 47.75
#